data_AF-A0A3R6RUG6-F1
#
_entry.id   AF-A0A3R6RUG6-F1
#
_cell.length_a   1.000
_cell.length_b   1.000
_cell.length_c   1.000
_cell.angle_alpha   90.00
_cell.angle_beta   90.00
_cell.angle_gamma   90.00
#
_symmetry.space_group_name_H-M   'P 1'
#
loop_
_entity.id
_entity.type
_entity.pdbx_description
1 polymer ?
#
loop_
_entity_poly.entity_id
_entity_poly.type
_entity_poly.pdbx_seq_one_letter_code
_entity_poly.pdbx_strand_id
1 'polypeptide(L)'
;MKTAKKVEHLIRRLGANGSYIGFHFTVAAVTKSIKDRRLLLYITKGVYLEVALENNTTVKCVERDIRTVIEVIWKYGDRELLNLVAGRELKEKPNNREFIDMLARFVEEEEPESRDAAITEADIKEDIKEADIKEDP
;
A
#
# COMPACT_ATOMS: atom_id res chain seq x y z
N MET A 1 -5.67 -13.81 -1.01
CA MET A 1 -4.85 -13.88 -2.26
C MET A 1 -4.94 -12.63 -3.14
N LYS A 2 -6.00 -11.81 -3.09
CA LYS A 2 -6.15 -10.62 -3.96
C LYS A 2 -5.06 -9.55 -3.71
N THR A 3 -4.74 -9.24 -2.46
CA THR A 3 -3.77 -8.18 -2.08
C THR A 3 -2.37 -8.39 -2.67
N ALA A 4 -1.79 -9.58 -2.52
CA ALA A 4 -0.43 -9.85 -3.02
C ALA A 4 -0.31 -9.66 -4.54
N LYS A 5 -1.33 -10.06 -5.31
CA LYS A 5 -1.37 -9.85 -6.77
C LYS A 5 -1.47 -8.37 -7.14
N LYS A 6 -2.23 -7.56 -6.39
CA LYS A 6 -2.30 -6.10 -6.59
C LYS A 6 -0.94 -5.44 -6.34
N VAL A 7 -0.31 -5.78 -5.22
CA VAL A 7 1.04 -5.29 -4.87
C VAL A 7 2.05 -5.68 -5.94
N GLU A 8 2.02 -6.94 -6.40
CA GLU A 8 2.88 -7.42 -7.47
C GLU A 8 2.71 -6.59 -8.76
N HIS A 9 1.46 -6.38 -9.17
CA HIS A 9 1.14 -5.60 -10.36
C HIS A 9 1.61 -4.14 -10.23
N LEU A 10 1.43 -3.53 -9.05
CA LEU A 10 1.88 -2.17 -8.77
C LEU A 10 3.41 -2.04 -8.87
N ILE A 11 4.16 -2.95 -8.27
CA ILE A 11 5.63 -2.93 -8.32
C ILE A 11 6.14 -3.14 -9.75
N ARG A 12 5.45 -3.96 -10.56
CA ARG A 12 5.74 -4.12 -12.00
C ARG A 12 5.56 -2.82 -12.77
N ARG A 13 4.45 -2.11 -12.52
CA ARG A 13 4.18 -0.81 -13.15
C ARG A 13 5.20 0.25 -12.72
N LEU A 14 5.67 0.21 -11.47
CA LEU A 14 6.72 1.08 -10.97
C LEU A 14 8.10 0.81 -11.61
N GLY A 15 8.29 -0.32 -12.28
CA GLY A 15 9.51 -0.61 -13.04
C GLY A 15 10.41 -1.71 -12.47
N ALA A 16 9.98 -2.45 -11.45
CA ALA A 16 10.71 -3.62 -10.94
C ALA A 16 9.96 -4.93 -11.27
N ASN A 17 10.70 -5.99 -11.59
CA ASN A 17 10.13 -7.29 -11.94
C ASN A 17 10.71 -8.43 -11.07
N GLY A 18 10.15 -9.63 -11.23
CA GLY A 18 10.53 -10.82 -10.47
C GLY A 18 11.94 -11.36 -10.70
N SER A 19 12.75 -10.76 -11.60
CA SER A 19 14.17 -11.13 -11.71
C SER A 19 14.97 -10.70 -10.48
N TYR A 20 14.46 -9.74 -9.70
CA TYR A 20 15.06 -9.33 -8.42
C TYR A 20 14.42 -10.10 -7.26
N ILE A 21 15.21 -10.77 -6.41
CA ILE A 21 14.67 -11.43 -5.20
C ILE A 21 13.95 -10.41 -4.30
N GLY A 22 14.47 -9.18 -4.23
CA GLY A 22 13.85 -8.09 -3.48
C GLY A 22 12.43 -7.76 -3.93
N PHE A 23 12.03 -8.11 -5.16
CA PHE A 23 10.66 -7.94 -5.64
C PHE A 23 9.70 -8.79 -4.80
N HIS A 24 10.02 -10.08 -4.64
CA HIS A 24 9.22 -11.01 -3.84
C HIS A 24 9.20 -10.61 -2.37
N PHE A 25 10.34 -10.16 -1.83
CA PHE A 25 10.40 -9.66 -0.45
C PHE A 25 9.59 -8.40 -0.25
N THR A 26 9.57 -7.48 -1.22
CA THR A 26 8.74 -6.27 -1.15
C THR A 26 7.26 -6.62 -1.18
N VAL A 27 6.83 -7.54 -2.06
CA VAL A 27 5.44 -8.02 -2.11
C VAL A 27 5.03 -8.61 -0.76
N ALA A 28 5.86 -9.47 -0.17
CA ALA A 28 5.59 -10.08 1.14
C ALA A 28 5.56 -9.02 2.25
N ALA A 29 6.52 -8.09 2.27
CA ALA A 29 6.62 -7.03 3.26
C ALA A 29 5.40 -6.11 3.26
N VAL A 30 4.95 -5.65 2.09
CA VAL A 30 3.75 -4.82 1.94
C VAL A 30 2.50 -5.60 2.34
N THR A 31 2.36 -6.85 1.86
CA THR A 31 1.19 -7.69 2.20
C THR A 31 1.07 -7.92 3.72
N LYS A 32 2.19 -8.13 4.42
CA LYS A 32 2.23 -8.25 5.88
C LYS A 32 1.89 -6.93 6.57
N SER A 33 2.41 -5.83 6.05
CA SER A 33 2.17 -4.49 6.59
C SER A 33 0.70 -4.05 6.47
N ILE A 34 0.00 -4.47 5.41
CA ILE A 34 -1.45 -4.27 5.26
C ILE A 34 -2.22 -5.09 6.30
N LYS A 35 -1.82 -6.36 6.53
CA LYS A 35 -2.49 -7.22 7.52
C LYS A 35 -2.30 -6.75 8.95
N ASP A 36 -1.09 -6.33 9.30
CA ASP A 36 -0.77 -5.76 10.60
C ASP A 36 0.18 -4.57 10.45
N ARG A 37 -0.41 -3.37 10.50
CA ARG A 37 0.30 -2.09 10.45
C ARG A 37 1.34 -1.93 11.56
N ARG A 38 1.20 -2.60 12.71
CA ARG A 38 2.13 -2.47 13.84
C ARG A 38 3.52 -3.00 13.49
N LEU A 39 3.62 -3.94 12.54
CA LEU A 39 4.90 -4.50 12.09
C LEU A 39 5.84 -3.43 11.50
N LEU A 40 5.28 -2.38 10.88
CA LEU A 40 6.06 -1.26 10.32
C LEU A 40 6.67 -0.34 11.39
N LEU A 41 6.14 -0.33 12.61
CA LEU A 41 6.73 0.43 13.72
C LEU A 41 8.09 -0.14 14.12
N TYR A 42 8.26 -1.46 13.97
CA TYR A 42 9.49 -2.18 14.29
C TYR A 42 9.98 -2.98 13.09
N ILE A 43 10.20 -2.31 11.95
CA ILE A 43 10.43 -2.96 10.65
C ILE A 43 11.45 -4.11 10.66
N THR A 44 12.56 -3.97 11.40
CA THR A 44 13.61 -5.00 11.51
C THR A 44 13.15 -6.26 12.26
N LYS A 45 12.37 -6.09 13.34
CA LYS A 45 11.91 -7.19 14.21
C LYS A 45 10.51 -7.69 13.87
N GLY A 46 9.75 -6.92 13.08
CA GLY A 46 8.45 -7.28 12.55
C GLY A 46 8.58 -7.71 11.09
N VAL A 47 8.32 -6.79 10.16
CA VAL A 47 8.23 -7.07 8.72
C VAL A 47 9.41 -7.89 8.20
N TYR A 48 10.65 -7.45 8.43
CA TYR A 48 11.81 -8.15 7.88
C TYR A 48 12.04 -9.51 8.51
N LEU A 49 11.74 -9.67 9.81
CA LEU A 49 11.88 -10.96 10.49
C LEU A 49 10.90 -11.96 9.92
N GLU A 50 9.63 -11.58 9.76
CA GLU A 50 8.63 -12.45 9.19
C GLU A 50 8.95 -12.86 7.74
N VAL A 51 9.34 -11.90 6.90
CA VAL A 51 9.74 -12.18 5.51
C VAL A 51 10.97 -13.09 5.48
N ALA A 52 11.94 -12.87 6.37
CA ALA A 52 13.14 -13.68 6.45
C ALA A 52 12.83 -15.14 6.82
N LEU A 53 11.93 -15.35 7.79
CA LEU A 53 11.50 -16.68 8.23
C LEU A 53 10.77 -17.44 7.11
N GLU A 54 9.86 -16.77 6.38
CA GLU A 54 9.11 -17.39 5.28
C GLU A 54 9.97 -17.77 4.07
N ASN A 55 11.11 -17.09 3.88
CA ASN A 55 11.98 -17.26 2.72
C ASN A 55 13.33 -17.92 3.07
N ASN A 56 13.45 -18.50 4.28
CA ASN A 56 14.67 -19.14 4.77
C ASN A 56 15.95 -18.27 4.56
N THR A 57 15.84 -16.97 4.85
CA THR A 57 16.93 -16.00 4.67
C THR A 57 17.16 -15.19 5.94
N THR A 58 18.00 -14.15 5.86
CA THR A 58 18.29 -13.26 7.00
C THR A 58 17.60 -11.91 6.84
N VAL A 59 17.29 -11.28 7.97
CA VAL A 59 16.77 -9.90 8.05
C VAL A 59 17.62 -8.91 7.25
N LYS A 60 18.95 -9.08 7.26
CA LYS A 60 19.89 -8.23 6.50
C LYS A 60 19.76 -8.42 4.99
N CYS A 61 19.52 -9.65 4.52
CA CYS A 61 19.27 -9.91 3.11
C CYS A 61 17.96 -9.25 2.67
N VAL A 62 16.88 -9.45 3.45
CA VAL A 62 15.57 -8.82 3.17
C VAL A 62 15.69 -7.30 3.05
N GLU A 63 16.33 -6.64 4.02
CA GLU A 63 16.54 -5.19 3.99
C GLU A 63 17.31 -4.75 2.75
N ARG A 64 18.43 -5.41 2.46
CA ARG A 64 19.30 -5.07 1.33
C ARG A 64 18.57 -5.23 0.01
N ASP A 65 17.88 -6.35 -0.18
CA ASP A 65 17.25 -6.67 -1.45
C ASP A 65 16.04 -5.76 -1.73
N ILE A 66 15.27 -5.38 -0.69
CA ILE A 66 14.24 -4.35 -0.81
C ILE A 66 14.88 -3.00 -1.19
N ARG A 67 15.99 -2.60 -0.55
CA ARG A 67 16.70 -1.36 -0.89
C ARG A 67 17.17 -1.35 -2.34
N THR A 68 17.62 -2.49 -2.86
CA THR A 68 17.99 -2.66 -4.28
C THR A 68 16.79 -2.43 -5.20
N VAL A 69 15.62 -2.98 -4.88
CA VAL A 69 14.40 -2.74 -5.68
C VAL A 69 14.02 -1.26 -5.70
N ILE A 70 14.08 -0.60 -4.54
CA ILE A 70 13.79 0.84 -4.44
C ILE A 70 14.78 1.64 -5.28
N GLU A 71 16.07 1.28 -5.25
CA GLU A 71 17.10 1.92 -6.06
C GLU A 71 16.83 1.78 -7.57
N VAL A 72 16.41 0.59 -8.02
CA VAL A 72 16.06 0.32 -9.42
C VAL A 72 14.85 1.15 -9.84
N ILE A 73 13.78 1.15 -9.04
CA ILE A 73 12.57 1.94 -9.30
C ILE A 73 12.88 3.44 -9.32
N TRP A 74 13.71 3.91 -8.39
CA TRP A 74 14.09 5.31 -8.32
C TRP A 74 14.87 5.78 -9.54
N LYS A 75 15.78 4.96 -10.06
CA LYS A 75 16.66 5.32 -11.19
C LYS A 75 16.02 5.15 -12.56
N TYR A 76 15.22 4.09 -12.72
CA TYR A 76 14.77 3.64 -14.04
C TYR A 76 13.26 3.41 -14.13
N GLY A 77 12.54 3.54 -13.02
CA GLY A 77 11.11 3.32 -12.94
C GLY A 77 10.27 4.51 -13.39
N ASP A 78 8.95 4.33 -13.30
CA ASP A 78 7.98 5.38 -13.58
C ASP A 78 7.93 6.39 -12.42
N ARG A 79 8.52 7.57 -12.65
CA ARG A 79 8.65 8.61 -11.64
C ARG A 79 7.31 9.27 -11.30
N GLU A 80 6.42 9.41 -12.28
CA GLU A 80 5.09 10.01 -12.10
C GLU A 80 4.22 9.08 -11.27
N LEU A 81 4.19 7.78 -11.62
CA LEU A 81 3.49 6.79 -10.83
C LEU A 81 4.05 6.68 -9.41
N LEU A 82 5.37 6.74 -9.24
CA LEU A 82 5.98 6.71 -7.91
C LEU A 82 5.53 7.90 -7.04
N ASN A 83 5.42 9.10 -7.62
CA ASN A 83 4.90 10.29 -6.92
C ASN A 83 3.40 10.15 -6.60
N LEU A 84 2.62 9.58 -7.51
CA LEU A 84 1.19 9.29 -7.28
C LEU A 84 1.02 8.33 -6.09
N VAL A 85 1.78 7.23 -6.07
CA VAL A 85 1.76 6.25 -4.97
C VAL A 85 2.21 6.90 -3.65
N ALA A 86 3.15 7.84 -3.70
CA ALA A 86 3.60 8.56 -2.51
C ALA A 86 2.58 9.60 -2.00
N GLY A 87 1.58 9.96 -2.81
CA GLY A 87 0.66 11.07 -2.54
C GLY A 87 1.35 12.44 -2.52
N ARG A 88 2.62 12.52 -2.95
CA ARG A 88 3.44 13.72 -2.97
C ARG A 88 4.58 13.59 -3.96
N GLU A 89 5.12 14.73 -4.39
CA GLU A 89 6.39 14.74 -5.11
C GLU A 89 7.53 14.34 -4.17
N LEU A 90 8.15 13.19 -4.43
CA LEU A 90 9.36 12.78 -3.74
C LEU A 90 10.51 13.65 -4.24
N LYS A 91 11.35 14.19 -3.35
CA LYS A 91 12.57 14.92 -3.76
C LYS A 91 13.82 14.03 -3.70
N GLU A 92 13.74 12.99 -2.88
CA GLU A 92 14.79 12.03 -2.64
C GLU A 92 14.22 10.61 -2.69
N LYS A 93 15.12 9.64 -2.84
CA LYS A 93 14.75 8.23 -2.86
C LYS A 93 14.13 7.85 -1.50
N PRO A 94 12.94 7.23 -1.48
CA PRO A 94 12.31 6.84 -0.24
C PRO A 94 13.15 5.78 0.49
N ASN A 95 13.11 5.79 1.81
CA ASN A 95 13.68 4.71 2.60
C ASN A 95 12.78 3.46 2.55
N ASN A 96 13.30 2.29 2.94
CA ASN A 96 12.53 1.05 2.84
C ASN A 96 11.19 1.10 3.59
N ARG A 97 11.16 1.70 4.79
CA ARG A 97 9.93 1.79 5.60
C ARG A 97 8.89 2.67 4.92
N GLU A 98 9.31 3.85 4.47
CA GLU A 98 8.46 4.79 3.72
C GLU A 98 7.94 4.16 2.44
N PHE A 99 8.80 3.46 1.70
CA PHE A 99 8.41 2.78 0.47
C PHE A 99 7.38 1.66 0.68
N ILE A 100 7.54 0.86 1.74
CA ILE A 100 6.55 -0.17 2.09
C ILE A 100 5.23 0.48 2.53
N ASP A 101 5.31 1.58 3.30
CA ASP A 101 4.13 2.31 3.79
C ASP A 101 3.32 2.93 2.64
N MET A 102 3.97 3.62 1.70
CA MET A 102 3.31 4.23 0.54
C MET A 102 2.61 3.18 -0.33
N LEU A 103 3.25 2.03 -0.57
CA LEU A 103 2.64 0.94 -1.33
C LEU A 103 1.45 0.33 -0.59
N ALA A 104 1.57 0.14 0.73
CA ALA A 104 0.49 -0.40 1.55
C ALA A 104 -0.74 0.52 1.51
N ARG A 105 -0.53 1.82 1.74
CA ARG A 105 -1.59 2.84 1.69
C ARG A 105 -2.30 2.87 0.34
N PHE A 106 -1.52 2.95 -0.75
CA PHE A 106 -2.08 3.05 -2.09
C PHE A 106 -2.96 1.83 -2.44
N VAL A 107 -2.52 0.63 -2.06
CA VAL A 107 -3.30 -0.60 -2.32
C VAL A 107 -4.57 -0.70 -1.47
N GLU A 108 -4.54 -0.19 -0.23
CA GLU A 108 -5.72 -0.11 0.64
C GLU A 108 -6.74 0.92 0.13
N GLU A 109 -6.29 2.07 -0.39
CA GLU A 109 -7.17 3.11 -0.92
C GLU A 109 -7.87 2.70 -2.23
N GLU A 110 -7.30 1.75 -2.99
CA GLU A 110 -7.94 1.12 -4.15
C GLU A 110 -9.00 0.04 -3.77
N GLU A 111 -9.27 -0.21 -2.48
CA GLU A 111 -10.36 -1.10 -2.04
C GLU A 111 -11.64 -0.29 -1.74
N PRO A 112 -12.66 -0.30 -2.62
CA PRO A 112 -13.91 0.42 -2.39
C PRO A 112 -14.79 -0.14 -1.28
N GLU A 113 -14.45 -1.29 -0.66
CA GLU A 113 -15.27 -1.94 0.39
C GLU A 113 -15.43 -1.11 1.69
N SER A 114 -14.79 0.05 1.81
CA SER A 114 -14.95 0.99 2.93
C SER A 114 -15.57 2.35 2.56
N ARG A 115 -15.83 2.63 1.28
CA ARG A 115 -16.55 3.86 0.87
C ARG A 115 -18.04 3.81 1.16
N ASP A 116 -18.60 2.61 1.35
CA ASP A 116 -20.05 2.44 1.59
C ASP A 116 -20.49 2.79 3.02
N ALA A 117 -19.57 2.93 3.98
CA ALA A 117 -19.93 3.30 5.36
C ALA A 117 -20.11 4.82 5.57
N ALA A 118 -19.70 5.66 4.62
CA ALA A 118 -19.75 7.12 4.75
C ALA A 118 -20.93 7.76 3.98
N ILE A 119 -21.68 6.98 3.19
CA ILE A 119 -22.80 7.52 2.37
C ILE A 119 -24.15 7.44 3.12
N THR A 120 -24.27 6.63 4.17
CA THR A 120 -25.54 6.47 4.91
C THR A 120 -25.97 7.67 5.76
N GLU A 121 -25.10 8.63 6.08
CA GLU A 121 -25.52 9.86 6.78
C GLU A 121 -26.04 10.97 5.83
N ALA A 122 -25.65 10.92 4.55
CA ALA A 122 -26.09 11.90 3.56
C ALA A 122 -27.50 11.59 3.05
N ASP A 123 -27.80 10.29 2.81
CA ASP A 123 -29.09 9.84 2.28
C ASP A 123 -30.25 10.00 3.30
N ILE A 124 -29.96 9.97 4.62
CA ILE A 124 -30.98 10.17 5.66
C ILE A 124 -31.50 11.62 5.72
N LYS A 125 -30.74 12.61 5.22
CA LYS A 125 -31.15 14.03 5.30
C LYS A 125 -32.06 14.48 4.16
N GLU A 126 -32.10 13.78 3.03
CA GLU A 126 -33.02 14.11 1.93
C GLU A 126 -34.44 13.58 2.16
N ASP A 127 -34.59 12.40 2.78
CA ASP A 127 -35.92 11.80 3.05
C ASP A 127 -36.74 12.53 4.14
N ILE A 128 -36.11 13.28 5.05
CA ILE A 128 -36.83 13.99 6.13
C ILE A 128 -37.44 15.32 5.64
N LYS A 129 -37.04 15.84 4.46
CA LYS A 129 -37.53 17.13 3.97
C LYS A 129 -38.80 17.04 3.11
N GLU A 130 -39.18 15.85 2.64
CA GLU A 130 -40.41 15.66 1.84
C GLU A 130 -41.65 15.26 2.66
N ALA A 131 -41.52 15.03 3.97
CA ALA A 131 -42.65 14.62 4.82
C ALA A 131 -43.54 15.77 5.33
N ASP A 132 -43.16 17.04 5.12
CA ASP A 132 -43.86 18.21 5.70
C ASP A 132 -44.38 19.20 4.64
N ILE A 133 -45.20 18.77 3.67
CA ILE A 133 -46.25 19.64 3.09
C ILE A 133 -47.47 18.80 2.67
N LYS A 134 -48.50 18.78 3.52
CA LYS A 134 -49.91 19.02 3.15
C LYS A 134 -50.80 19.09 4.39
N GLU A 135 -50.77 20.25 5.02
CA GLU A 135 -52.02 20.85 5.49
C GLU A 135 -52.96 21.01 4.29
N ASP A 136 -54.20 20.61 4.46
CA ASP A 136 -55.32 20.93 3.57
C ASP A 136 -56.58 20.92 4.46
N PRO A 137 -57.63 21.68 4.13
CA PRO A 137 -57.86 23.07 4.56
C PRO A 137 -58.82 23.23 5.74
#